data_AF-A0A536VDX6-F1
#
_entry.id   AF-A0A536VDX6-F1
#
_cell.length_a   1.000
_cell.length_b   1.000
_cell.length_c   1.000
_cell.angle_alpha   90.00
_cell.angle_beta   90.00
_cell.angle_gamma   90.00
#
_symmetry.space_group_name_H-M   'P 1'
#
loop_
_entity.id
_entity.type
_entity.pdbx_description
1 polymer ?
#
loop_
_entity_poly.entity_id
_entity_poly.type
_entity_poly.pdbx_seq_one_letter_code
_entity_poly.pdbx_strand_id
1 'polypeptide(L)'
;TWCFPVVGCVSYRGYFDRAKADAFADELRAERGLEVSVYGVPAYSTLGALPGDFFADPLLNTFINFPEGELARLIFHELGHQVAYAKGDTVFNESFATTIERIGGVRWLSERASPQAREEYARYDGRRRDFRALTHRYRKQLDALYESSASDEQKRAGKLALFAQMRADSEALKTGTWGGFSGYDAWFARANNASLGVLAAYDELVPAFEALFEREGRDFKRFYAEVKRLADLPKAERRAALGASGGD
;
A
#
# COMPACT_ATOMS: atom_id res chain seq x y z
N THR A 1 -6.54 15.50 3.02
CA THR A 1 -5.76 14.80 4.07
C THR A 1 -6.51 14.90 5.39
N TRP A 2 -6.30 13.96 6.30
CA TRP A 2 -6.97 13.91 7.60
C TRP A 2 -5.92 13.98 8.70
N CYS A 3 -6.00 14.98 9.57
CA CYS A 3 -4.96 15.24 10.58
C CYS A 3 -5.40 14.79 11.96
N PHE A 4 -4.53 14.05 12.62
CA PHE A 4 -4.72 13.55 13.98
C PHE A 4 -3.54 14.00 14.87
N PRO A 5 -3.75 14.23 16.18
CA PRO A 5 -2.71 14.77 17.06
C PRO A 5 -1.42 13.93 17.10
N VAL A 6 -1.56 12.61 17.12
CA VAL A 6 -0.45 11.65 17.28
C VAL A 6 0.21 11.35 15.94
N VAL A 7 -0.53 10.77 14.98
CA VAL A 7 0.00 10.28 13.69
C VAL A 7 0.26 11.38 12.64
N GLY A 8 -0.23 12.61 12.87
CA GLY A 8 -0.15 13.69 11.89
C GLY A 8 -1.22 13.55 10.81
N CYS A 9 -0.94 14.07 9.61
CA CYS A 9 -1.89 14.03 8.50
C CYS A 9 -1.68 12.80 7.62
N VAL A 10 -2.74 12.03 7.43
CA VAL A 10 -2.76 10.82 6.59
C VAL A 10 -3.64 11.01 5.35
N SER A 11 -3.38 10.22 4.31
CA SER A 11 -4.13 10.26 3.04
C SER A 11 -5.49 9.54 3.09
N TYR A 12 -5.75 8.76 4.14
CA TYR A 12 -6.98 8.00 4.34
C TYR A 12 -7.57 8.22 5.74
N ARG A 13 -8.82 7.80 5.95
CA ARG A 13 -9.50 7.88 7.25
C ARG A 13 -10.08 6.52 7.62
N GLY A 14 -9.72 6.02 8.79
CA GLY A 14 -10.23 4.76 9.34
C GLY A 14 -11.52 4.92 10.13
N TYR A 15 -12.35 3.88 10.13
CA TYR A 15 -13.57 3.77 10.92
C TYR A 15 -13.71 2.34 11.44
N PHE A 16 -14.10 2.18 12.71
CA PHE A 16 -14.45 0.88 13.28
C PHE A 16 -15.89 0.44 12.94
N ASP A 17 -16.74 1.40 12.56
CA ASP A 17 -18.12 1.18 12.16
C ASP A 17 -18.27 1.47 10.67
N ARG A 18 -18.64 0.43 9.91
CA ARG A 18 -18.82 0.52 8.46
C ARG A 18 -19.93 1.50 8.06
N ALA A 19 -21.04 1.56 8.79
CA ALA A 19 -22.14 2.46 8.45
C ALA A 19 -21.70 3.93 8.54
N LYS A 20 -20.82 4.26 9.50
CA LYS A 20 -20.24 5.61 9.60
C LYS A 20 -19.27 5.92 8.46
N ALA A 21 -18.50 4.92 8.01
CA ALA A 21 -17.62 5.08 6.84
C ALA A 21 -18.43 5.32 5.56
N ASP A 22 -19.49 4.53 5.36
CA ASP A 22 -20.36 4.60 4.19
C ASP A 22 -21.10 5.96 4.17
N ALA A 23 -21.70 6.37 5.30
CA ALA A 23 -22.38 7.67 5.41
C ALA A 23 -21.46 8.85 5.09
N PHE A 24 -20.23 8.84 5.61
CA PHE A 24 -19.27 9.90 5.33
C PHE A 24 -18.78 9.89 3.88
N ALA A 25 -18.64 8.71 3.28
CA ALA A 25 -18.29 8.60 1.87
C ALA A 25 -19.39 9.17 0.96
N ASP A 26 -20.65 8.96 1.31
CA ASP A 26 -21.80 9.49 0.57
C ASP A 26 -21.91 11.02 0.70
N GLU A 27 -21.66 11.57 1.88
CA GLU A 27 -21.54 13.03 2.10
C GLU A 27 -20.48 13.65 1.17
N LEU A 28 -19.27 13.09 1.15
CA LEU A 28 -18.17 13.59 0.32
C LEU A 28 -18.49 13.52 -1.19
N ARG A 29 -19.20 12.47 -1.63
CA ARG A 29 -19.66 12.35 -3.02
C ARG A 29 -20.71 13.40 -3.34
N ALA A 30 -21.73 13.55 -2.49
CA ALA A 30 -22.87 14.43 -2.73
C ALA A 30 -22.50 15.91 -2.67
N GLU A 31 -21.73 16.32 -1.66
CA GLU A 31 -21.46 17.74 -1.40
C GLU A 31 -20.26 18.28 -2.18
N ARG A 32 -19.26 17.42 -2.43
CA ARG A 32 -17.98 17.86 -3.02
C ARG A 32 -17.68 17.22 -4.38
N GLY A 33 -18.54 16.30 -4.84
CA GLY A 33 -18.32 15.59 -6.11
C GLY A 33 -17.04 14.75 -6.14
N LEU A 34 -16.54 14.34 -4.97
CA LEU A 34 -15.28 13.59 -4.86
C LEU A 34 -15.47 12.12 -5.21
N GLU A 35 -14.44 11.52 -5.82
CA GLU A 35 -14.35 10.07 -5.89
C GLU A 35 -13.88 9.53 -4.53
N VAL A 36 -14.69 8.62 -3.97
CA VAL A 36 -14.40 8.01 -2.67
C VAL A 36 -14.41 6.50 -2.83
N SER A 37 -13.43 5.83 -2.21
CA SER A 37 -13.36 4.38 -2.10
C SER A 37 -13.42 3.98 -0.63
N VAL A 38 -14.30 3.04 -0.31
CA VAL A 38 -14.43 2.44 1.03
C VAL A 38 -14.07 0.97 0.91
N TYR A 39 -13.15 0.51 1.75
CA TYR A 39 -12.67 -0.87 1.77
C TYR A 39 -12.32 -1.28 3.20
N GLY A 40 -12.41 -2.59 3.48
CA GLY A 40 -12.01 -3.14 4.77
C GLY A 40 -10.49 -3.27 4.85
N VAL A 41 -9.93 -2.92 6.00
CA VAL A 41 -8.51 -3.16 6.32
C VAL A 41 -8.46 -4.29 7.34
N PRO A 42 -7.66 -5.36 7.10
CA PRO A 42 -7.68 -6.54 7.95
C PRO A 42 -6.97 -6.33 9.29
N ALA A 43 -5.95 -5.46 9.33
CA ALA A 43 -5.15 -5.17 10.50
C ALA A 43 -5.03 -3.66 10.74
N TYR A 44 -4.61 -3.27 11.95
CA TYR A 44 -4.20 -1.92 12.27
C TYR A 44 -3.06 -1.98 13.27
N SER A 45 -2.23 -0.94 13.30
CA SER A 45 -1.15 -0.79 14.27
C SER A 45 -1.31 0.47 15.11
N THR A 46 -0.99 0.34 16.40
CA THR A 46 -0.81 1.43 17.36
C THR A 46 0.60 2.02 17.31
N LEU A 47 1.45 1.55 16.38
CA LEU A 47 2.87 1.90 16.24
C LEU A 47 3.72 1.53 17.46
N GLY A 48 3.20 0.69 18.37
CA GLY A 48 3.83 0.43 19.67
C GLY A 48 3.83 1.64 20.62
N ALA A 49 2.98 2.64 20.36
CA ALA A 49 2.94 3.88 21.14
C ALA A 49 2.25 3.74 22.51
N LEU A 50 1.56 2.64 22.76
CA LEU A 50 0.87 2.36 24.01
C LEU A 50 1.69 1.40 24.90
N PRO A 51 1.88 1.71 26.20
CA PRO A 51 2.73 0.91 27.07
C PRO A 51 2.05 -0.39 27.55
N GLY A 52 2.78 -1.50 27.50
CA GLY A 52 2.40 -2.79 28.09
C GLY A 52 1.71 -3.75 27.13
N ASP A 53 1.87 -5.06 27.39
CA ASP A 53 1.40 -6.15 26.52
C ASP A 53 -0.11 -6.11 26.23
N PHE A 54 -0.90 -5.54 27.13
CA PHE A 54 -2.35 -5.39 26.97
C PHE A 54 -2.74 -4.44 25.82
N PHE A 55 -1.84 -3.52 25.45
CA PHE A 55 -2.06 -2.56 24.36
C PHE A 55 -1.21 -2.87 23.12
N ALA A 56 -0.58 -4.05 23.10
CA ALA A 56 0.06 -4.56 21.89
C ALA A 56 -0.98 -4.74 20.78
N ASP A 57 -0.55 -4.56 19.53
CA ASP A 57 -1.41 -4.71 18.36
C ASP A 57 -2.02 -6.13 18.34
N PRO A 58 -3.35 -6.28 18.31
CA PRO A 58 -3.98 -7.57 18.49
C PRO A 58 -3.83 -8.45 17.25
N LEU A 59 -3.66 -9.76 17.46
CA LEU A 59 -3.84 -10.77 16.40
C LEU A 59 -5.33 -11.02 16.20
N LEU A 60 -5.91 -10.39 15.18
CA LEU A 60 -7.34 -10.44 14.92
C LEU A 60 -7.75 -11.67 14.10
N ASN A 61 -8.98 -12.14 14.32
CA ASN A 61 -9.57 -13.22 13.54
C ASN A 61 -9.69 -12.91 12.03
N THR A 62 -9.58 -11.64 11.65
CA THR A 62 -9.62 -11.12 10.28
C THR A 62 -8.39 -11.50 9.45
N PHE A 63 -7.26 -11.82 10.09
CA PHE A 63 -6.02 -12.16 9.38
C PHE A 63 -5.25 -13.36 9.94
N ILE A 64 -5.55 -13.81 11.17
CA ILE A 64 -4.80 -14.92 11.79
C ILE A 64 -4.92 -16.24 11.00
N ASN A 65 -5.98 -16.39 10.21
CA ASN A 65 -6.23 -17.57 9.38
C ASN A 65 -5.71 -17.41 7.94
N PHE A 66 -4.90 -16.38 7.67
CA PHE A 66 -4.26 -16.24 6.36
C PHE A 66 -3.26 -17.37 6.12
N PRO A 67 -3.00 -17.71 4.84
CA PRO A 67 -1.91 -18.60 4.49
C PRO A 67 -0.60 -18.17 5.15
N GLU A 68 0.19 -19.14 5.59
CA GLU A 68 1.37 -18.94 6.45
C GLU A 68 2.30 -17.82 5.94
N GLY A 69 2.61 -17.80 4.63
CA GLY A 69 3.44 -16.76 4.03
C GLY A 69 2.80 -15.38 3.98
N GLU A 70 1.48 -15.28 3.78
CA GLU A 70 0.75 -14.01 3.80
C GLU A 70 0.60 -13.47 5.22
N LEU A 71 0.41 -14.35 6.22
CA LEU A 71 0.43 -13.97 7.63
C LEU A 71 1.81 -13.43 8.03
N ALA A 72 2.89 -14.13 7.67
CA ALA A 72 4.25 -13.67 7.94
C ALA A 72 4.52 -12.30 7.29
N ARG A 73 4.14 -12.12 6.02
CA ARG A 73 4.24 -10.84 5.30
C ARG A 73 3.55 -9.72 6.07
N LEU A 74 2.29 -9.93 6.47
CA LEU A 74 1.53 -8.94 7.22
C LEU A 74 2.18 -8.61 8.57
N ILE A 75 2.64 -9.61 9.32
CA ILE A 75 3.33 -9.39 10.60
C ILE A 75 4.58 -8.52 10.40
N PHE A 76 5.40 -8.79 9.37
CA PHE A 76 6.57 -7.97 9.07
C PHE A 76 6.21 -6.54 8.67
N HIS A 77 5.10 -6.34 7.95
CA HIS A 77 4.59 -5.01 7.61
C HIS A 77 4.30 -4.20 8.87
N GLU A 78 3.44 -4.73 9.75
CA GLU A 78 3.01 -4.03 10.96
C GLU A 78 4.18 -3.81 11.93
N LEU A 79 5.08 -4.79 12.09
CA LEU A 79 6.30 -4.61 12.88
C LEU A 79 7.24 -3.55 12.27
N GLY A 80 7.24 -3.39 10.94
CA GLY A 80 7.98 -2.33 10.26
C GLY A 80 7.56 -0.94 10.76
N HIS A 81 6.26 -0.69 10.94
CA HIS A 81 5.77 0.57 11.48
C HIS A 81 6.25 0.86 12.90
N GLN A 82 6.49 -0.17 13.71
CA GLN A 82 7.05 -0.01 15.07
C GLN A 82 8.56 0.30 15.05
N VAL A 83 9.27 -0.04 13.96
CA VAL A 83 10.70 0.26 13.82
C VAL A 83 10.91 1.74 13.52
N ALA A 84 10.16 2.32 12.59
CA ALA A 84 10.27 3.72 12.23
C ALA A 84 8.94 4.27 11.71
N TYR A 85 8.62 5.50 12.13
CA TYR A 85 7.41 6.20 11.69
C TYR A 85 7.69 7.69 11.52
N ALA A 86 7.55 8.18 10.29
CA ALA A 86 7.62 9.57 9.93
C ALA A 86 6.25 10.23 10.08
N LYS A 87 6.09 11.12 11.07
CA LYS A 87 4.82 11.85 11.28
C LYS A 87 4.39 12.61 10.02
N GLY A 88 3.14 12.37 9.58
CA GLY A 88 2.56 13.06 8.42
C GLY A 88 3.09 12.66 7.03
N ASP A 89 3.81 11.54 6.91
CA ASP A 89 4.33 11.05 5.62
C ASP A 89 3.88 9.60 5.36
N THR A 90 2.59 9.42 5.03
CA THR A 90 1.99 8.11 4.73
C THR A 90 2.81 7.33 3.71
N VAL A 91 3.23 7.97 2.62
CA VAL A 91 3.98 7.29 1.55
C VAL A 91 5.32 6.75 2.08
N PHE A 92 6.05 7.49 2.92
CA PHE A 92 7.27 6.97 3.55
C PHE A 92 6.97 5.79 4.47
N ASN A 93 5.95 5.90 5.32
CA ASN A 93 5.63 4.88 6.32
C ASN A 93 5.17 3.56 5.66
N GLU A 94 4.23 3.64 4.74
CA GLU A 94 3.66 2.47 4.05
C GLU A 94 4.70 1.83 3.11
N SER A 95 5.51 2.63 2.41
CA SER A 95 6.59 2.10 1.58
C SER A 95 7.73 1.47 2.40
N PHE A 96 8.04 2.00 3.58
CA PHE A 96 9.00 1.39 4.48
C PHE A 96 8.50 0.04 4.98
N ALA A 97 7.28 -0.02 5.53
CA ALA A 97 6.66 -1.25 5.99
C ALA A 97 6.54 -2.29 4.85
N THR A 98 6.19 -1.84 3.64
CA THR A 98 6.17 -2.68 2.43
C THR A 98 7.57 -3.19 2.03
N THR A 99 8.63 -2.46 2.36
CA THR A 99 10.00 -2.94 2.14
C THR A 99 10.37 -4.01 3.18
N ILE A 100 10.00 -3.81 4.44
CA ILE A 100 10.24 -4.79 5.52
C ILE A 100 9.50 -6.10 5.25
N GLU A 101 8.23 -6.04 4.82
CA GLU A 101 7.49 -7.26 4.50
C GLU A 101 8.13 -8.05 3.36
N ARG A 102 8.71 -7.38 2.36
CA ARG A 102 9.33 -8.04 1.20
C ARG A 102 10.63 -8.71 1.60
N ILE A 103 11.55 -7.95 2.20
CA ILE A 103 12.88 -8.46 2.55
C ILE A 103 12.76 -9.48 3.69
N GLY A 104 12.00 -9.14 4.74
CA GLY A 104 11.75 -10.02 5.88
C GLY A 104 10.95 -11.26 5.50
N GLY A 105 9.90 -11.10 4.69
CA GLY A 105 9.07 -12.20 4.21
C GLY A 105 9.85 -13.20 3.37
N VAL A 106 10.63 -12.74 2.39
CA VAL A 106 11.48 -13.63 1.57
C VAL A 106 12.48 -14.39 2.43
N ARG A 107 13.16 -13.69 3.35
CA ARG A 107 14.13 -14.33 4.26
C ARG A 107 13.47 -15.38 5.14
N TRP A 108 12.36 -15.04 5.77
CA TRP A 108 11.61 -15.96 6.64
C TRP A 108 11.08 -17.17 5.87
N LEU A 109 10.52 -16.97 4.68
CA LEU A 109 10.08 -18.06 3.80
C LEU A 109 11.24 -19.01 3.48
N SER A 110 12.42 -18.48 3.21
CA SER A 110 13.60 -19.29 2.87
C SER A 110 14.16 -20.10 4.05
N GLU A 111 14.12 -19.53 5.26
CA GLU A 111 14.75 -20.11 6.45
C GLU A 111 13.78 -20.95 7.31
N ARG A 112 12.49 -20.61 7.32
CA ARG A 112 11.52 -21.11 8.31
C ARG A 112 10.30 -21.80 7.71
N ALA A 113 9.83 -21.35 6.54
CA ALA A 113 8.57 -21.87 5.99
C ALA A 113 8.74 -23.25 5.36
N SER A 114 7.64 -24.03 5.40
CA SER A 114 7.53 -25.31 4.70
C SER A 114 7.62 -25.15 3.17
N PRO A 115 8.04 -26.17 2.41
CA PRO A 115 8.03 -26.12 0.95
C PRO A 115 6.65 -25.77 0.37
N GLN A 116 5.58 -26.28 0.98
CA GLN A 116 4.20 -25.98 0.58
C GLN A 116 3.86 -24.50 0.77
N ALA A 117 4.21 -23.91 1.92
CA ALA A 117 3.98 -22.50 2.18
C ALA A 117 4.75 -21.58 1.23
N ARG A 118 5.97 -21.97 0.83
CA ARG A 118 6.76 -21.24 -0.19
C ARG A 118 6.09 -21.26 -1.56
N GLU A 119 5.59 -22.43 -1.96
CA GLU A 119 4.89 -22.58 -3.25
C GLU A 119 3.58 -21.79 -3.28
N GLU A 120 2.78 -21.90 -2.20
CA GLU A 120 1.55 -21.15 -2.06
C GLU A 120 1.81 -19.63 -2.10
N TYR A 121 2.80 -19.16 -1.32
CA TYR A 121 3.20 -17.76 -1.33
C TYR A 121 3.67 -17.30 -2.72
N ALA A 122 4.47 -18.09 -3.42
CA ALA A 122 4.96 -17.73 -4.75
C ALA A 122 3.82 -17.52 -5.76
N ARG A 123 2.75 -18.32 -5.67
CA ARG A 123 1.54 -18.13 -6.49
C ARG A 123 0.79 -16.83 -6.13
N TYR A 124 0.63 -16.54 -4.84
CA TYR A 124 0.01 -15.28 -4.39
C TYR A 124 0.84 -14.06 -4.79
N ASP A 125 2.15 -14.11 -4.56
CA ASP A 125 3.08 -13.04 -4.90
C ASP A 125 3.12 -12.78 -6.41
N GLY A 126 3.07 -13.84 -7.24
CA GLY A 126 2.93 -13.71 -8.69
C GLY A 126 1.73 -12.86 -9.10
N ARG A 127 0.53 -13.19 -8.59
CA ARG A 127 -0.69 -12.41 -8.86
C ARG A 127 -0.59 -10.97 -8.33
N ARG A 128 0.01 -10.78 -7.15
CA ARG A 128 0.23 -9.46 -6.55
C ARG A 128 1.19 -8.59 -7.38
N ARG A 129 2.23 -9.17 -7.98
CA ARG A 129 3.11 -8.47 -8.92
C ARG A 129 2.39 -8.07 -10.20
N ASP A 130 1.57 -8.97 -10.77
CA ASP A 130 0.77 -8.66 -11.96
C ASP A 130 -0.24 -7.54 -11.69
N PHE A 131 -0.96 -7.61 -10.56
CA PHE A 131 -1.89 -6.58 -10.11
C PHE A 131 -1.19 -5.21 -9.98
N ARG A 132 -0.02 -5.19 -9.35
CA ARG A 132 0.79 -3.97 -9.16
C ARG A 132 1.26 -3.41 -10.50
N ALA A 133 1.78 -4.24 -11.38
CA ALA A 133 2.22 -3.84 -12.71
C ALA A 133 1.06 -3.23 -13.53
N LEU A 134 -0.11 -3.87 -13.49
CA LEU A 134 -1.31 -3.40 -14.18
C LEU A 134 -1.78 -2.04 -13.66
N THR A 135 -1.98 -1.92 -12.34
CA THR A 135 -2.47 -0.68 -11.72
C THR A 135 -1.49 0.48 -11.88
N HIS A 136 -0.18 0.22 -11.75
CA HIS A 136 0.86 1.22 -12.00
C HIS A 136 0.90 1.68 -13.46
N ARG A 137 0.75 0.77 -14.42
CA ARG A 137 0.65 1.11 -15.85
C ARG A 137 -0.51 2.08 -16.11
N TYR A 138 -1.69 1.79 -15.57
CA TYR A 138 -2.87 2.63 -15.77
C TYR A 138 -2.78 3.95 -15.03
N ARG A 139 -2.17 3.98 -13.84
CA ARG A 139 -1.90 5.22 -13.14
C ARG A 139 -1.04 6.16 -14.01
N LYS A 140 0.06 5.67 -14.59
CA LYS A 140 0.90 6.49 -15.50
C LYS A 140 0.14 7.03 -16.70
N GLN A 141 -0.78 6.25 -17.28
CA GLN A 141 -1.62 6.71 -18.39
C GLN A 141 -2.62 7.78 -17.96
N LEU A 142 -3.20 7.63 -16.76
CA LEU A 142 -4.10 8.63 -16.17
C LEU A 142 -3.35 9.93 -15.85
N ASP A 143 -2.16 9.85 -15.26
CA ASP A 143 -1.32 11.01 -14.96
C ASP A 143 -1.00 11.79 -16.26
N ALA A 144 -0.55 11.09 -17.31
CA ALA A 144 -0.30 11.71 -18.61
C ALA A 144 -1.57 12.34 -19.24
N LEU A 145 -2.73 11.70 -19.08
CA LEU A 145 -4.01 12.26 -19.52
C LEU A 145 -4.34 13.55 -18.76
N TYR A 146 -4.11 13.58 -17.45
CA TYR A 146 -4.42 14.73 -16.60
C TYR A 146 -3.48 15.91 -16.84
N GLU A 147 -2.22 15.67 -17.14
CA GLU A 147 -1.23 16.69 -17.50
C GLU A 147 -1.39 17.21 -18.93
N SER A 148 -2.13 16.51 -19.79
CA SER A 148 -2.33 16.91 -21.18
C SER A 148 -3.10 18.23 -21.34
N SER A 149 -3.00 18.83 -22.53
CA SER A 149 -3.77 20.02 -22.93
C SER A 149 -5.23 19.74 -23.34
N ALA A 150 -5.69 18.50 -23.18
CA ALA A 150 -7.07 18.13 -23.47
C ALA A 150 -8.05 18.91 -22.58
N SER A 151 -9.25 19.19 -23.10
CA SER A 151 -10.33 19.79 -22.30
C SER A 151 -10.77 18.85 -21.16
N ASP A 152 -11.39 19.41 -20.13
CA ASP A 152 -11.92 18.61 -19.00
C ASP A 152 -12.90 17.53 -19.46
N GLU A 153 -13.71 17.79 -20.48
CA GLU A 153 -14.63 16.81 -21.05
C GLU A 153 -13.87 15.64 -21.69
N GLN A 154 -12.84 15.93 -22.47
CA GLN A 154 -11.97 14.91 -23.07
C GLN A 154 -11.21 14.11 -22.01
N LYS A 155 -10.72 14.77 -20.95
CA LYS A 155 -10.07 14.09 -19.81
C LYS A 155 -11.03 13.16 -19.08
N ARG A 156 -12.29 13.57 -18.86
CA ARG A 156 -13.32 12.70 -18.26
C ARG A 156 -13.64 11.50 -19.14
N ALA A 157 -13.82 11.70 -20.44
CA ALA A 157 -14.06 10.61 -21.38
C ALA A 157 -12.86 9.64 -21.46
N GLY A 158 -11.64 10.17 -21.58
CA GLY A 158 -10.41 9.37 -21.58
C GLY A 158 -10.21 8.58 -20.29
N LYS A 159 -10.52 9.18 -19.14
CA LYS A 159 -10.49 8.49 -17.84
C LYS A 159 -11.43 7.28 -17.84
N LEU A 160 -12.68 7.44 -18.27
CA LEU A 160 -13.64 6.34 -18.33
C LEU A 160 -13.14 5.21 -19.24
N ALA A 161 -12.58 5.55 -20.41
CA ALA A 161 -11.99 4.58 -21.32
C ALA A 161 -10.81 3.83 -20.70
N LEU A 162 -9.91 4.52 -20.00
CA LEU A 162 -8.77 3.90 -19.31
C LEU A 162 -9.20 2.94 -18.20
N PHE A 163 -10.19 3.31 -17.38
CA PHE A 163 -10.73 2.40 -16.37
C PHE A 163 -11.44 1.18 -16.97
N ALA A 164 -12.15 1.36 -18.09
CA ALA A 164 -12.77 0.25 -18.81
C ALA A 164 -11.71 -0.72 -19.35
N GLN A 165 -10.64 -0.19 -19.96
CA GLN A 165 -9.54 -1.02 -20.46
C GLN A 165 -8.79 -1.72 -19.31
N MET A 166 -8.56 -1.05 -18.17
CA MET A 166 -7.96 -1.67 -17.00
C MET A 166 -8.75 -2.89 -16.52
N ARG A 167 -10.08 -2.81 -16.53
CA ARG A 167 -10.96 -3.94 -16.18
C ARG A 167 -10.85 -5.08 -17.19
N ALA A 168 -10.83 -4.76 -18.49
CA ALA A 168 -10.65 -5.76 -19.54
C ALA A 168 -9.29 -6.50 -19.40
N ASP A 169 -8.22 -5.75 -19.15
CA ASP A 169 -6.88 -6.31 -18.94
C ASP A 169 -6.81 -7.17 -17.67
N SER A 170 -7.54 -6.80 -16.61
CA SER A 170 -7.63 -7.64 -15.41
C SER A 170 -8.38 -8.96 -15.66
N GLU A 171 -9.43 -8.95 -16.49
CA GLU A 171 -10.12 -10.19 -16.88
C GLU A 171 -9.22 -11.07 -17.76
N ALA A 172 -8.35 -10.48 -18.58
CA ALA A 172 -7.34 -11.24 -19.34
C ALA A 172 -6.32 -11.93 -18.41
N LEU A 173 -5.84 -11.25 -17.36
CA LEU A 173 -4.98 -11.86 -16.34
C LEU A 173 -5.71 -12.99 -15.61
N LYS A 174 -6.97 -12.75 -15.21
CA LYS A 174 -7.82 -13.74 -14.55
C LYS A 174 -8.00 -15.01 -15.37
N THR A 175 -8.37 -14.88 -16.64
CA THR A 175 -8.58 -16.02 -17.55
C THR A 175 -7.28 -16.70 -17.98
N GLY A 176 -6.17 -15.97 -17.97
CA GLY A 176 -4.83 -16.47 -18.28
C GLY A 176 -4.03 -16.87 -17.03
N THR A 177 -3.03 -16.05 -16.69
CA THR A 177 -1.97 -16.39 -15.71
C THR A 177 -2.48 -16.66 -14.30
N TRP A 178 -3.65 -16.13 -13.94
CA TRP A 178 -4.23 -16.30 -12.61
C TRP A 178 -5.07 -17.57 -12.46
N GLY A 179 -5.32 -18.30 -13.55
CA GLY A 179 -6.05 -19.58 -13.53
C GLY A 179 -7.47 -19.47 -12.97
N GLY A 180 -8.17 -18.38 -13.28
CA GLY A 180 -9.53 -18.10 -12.83
C GLY A 180 -9.64 -17.47 -11.44
N PHE A 181 -8.53 -17.13 -10.78
CA PHE A 181 -8.56 -16.47 -9.47
C PHE A 181 -9.27 -15.10 -9.54
N SER A 182 -10.36 -14.97 -8.79
CA SER A 182 -11.27 -13.80 -8.79
C SER A 182 -11.07 -12.83 -7.63
N GLY A 183 -10.00 -12.99 -6.84
CA GLY A 183 -9.79 -12.21 -5.61
C GLY A 183 -9.64 -10.69 -5.83
N TYR A 184 -9.36 -10.24 -7.05
CA TYR A 184 -9.26 -8.82 -7.41
C TYR A 184 -10.49 -8.25 -8.12
N ASP A 185 -11.48 -9.08 -8.49
CA ASP A 185 -12.64 -8.67 -9.29
C ASP A 185 -13.39 -7.51 -8.63
N ALA A 186 -13.67 -7.64 -7.33
CA ALA A 186 -14.38 -6.63 -6.56
C ALA A 186 -13.61 -5.30 -6.50
N TRP A 187 -12.27 -5.35 -6.51
CA TRP A 187 -11.43 -4.16 -6.52
C TRP A 187 -11.49 -3.48 -7.89
N PHE A 188 -11.24 -4.21 -8.98
CA PHE A 188 -11.31 -3.65 -10.34
C PHE A 188 -12.70 -3.13 -10.67
N ALA A 189 -13.75 -3.81 -10.21
CA ALA A 189 -15.14 -3.38 -10.39
C ALA A 189 -15.46 -2.02 -9.75
N ARG A 190 -14.75 -1.64 -8.68
CA ARG A 190 -14.96 -0.38 -7.96
C ARG A 190 -13.82 0.62 -8.12
N ALA A 191 -12.78 0.27 -8.90
CA ALA A 191 -11.58 1.10 -9.02
C ALA A 191 -11.91 2.48 -9.58
N ASN A 192 -11.29 3.50 -8.97
CA ASN A 192 -11.38 4.92 -9.29
C ASN A 192 -10.06 5.62 -8.91
N ASN A 193 -10.00 6.96 -8.99
CA ASN A 193 -8.77 7.69 -8.65
C ASN A 193 -8.38 7.51 -7.18
N ALA A 194 -9.36 7.43 -6.26
CA ALA A 194 -9.08 7.23 -4.84
C ALA A 194 -8.42 5.86 -4.57
N SER A 195 -8.88 4.79 -5.23
CA SER A 195 -8.24 3.47 -5.06
C SER A 195 -6.82 3.42 -5.61
N LEU A 196 -6.54 4.08 -6.75
CA LEU A 196 -5.18 4.17 -7.30
C LEU A 196 -4.27 5.10 -6.46
N GLY A 197 -4.86 6.13 -5.84
CA GLY A 197 -4.17 7.02 -4.91
C GLY A 197 -3.65 6.27 -3.67
N VAL A 198 -4.48 5.39 -3.09
CA VAL A 198 -4.08 4.54 -1.96
C VAL A 198 -2.95 3.59 -2.36
N LEU A 199 -3.08 2.89 -3.50
CA LEU A 199 -2.06 1.92 -3.92
C LEU A 199 -0.66 2.53 -4.09
N ALA A 200 -0.57 3.76 -4.62
CA ALA A 200 0.74 4.39 -4.79
C ALA A 200 1.45 4.67 -3.47
N ALA A 201 0.71 4.95 -2.39
CA ALA A 201 1.32 5.21 -1.10
C ALA A 201 2.16 4.04 -0.57
N TYR A 202 1.77 2.81 -0.91
CA TYR A 202 2.47 1.59 -0.47
C TYR A 202 3.75 1.30 -1.27
N ASP A 203 3.86 1.80 -2.51
CA ASP A 203 4.85 1.30 -3.46
C ASP A 203 5.87 2.32 -3.95
N GLU A 204 5.53 3.61 -3.87
CA GLU A 204 6.28 4.69 -4.49
C GLU A 204 7.75 4.73 -4.05
N LEU A 205 8.02 4.54 -2.74
CA LEU A 205 9.38 4.61 -2.21
C LEU A 205 10.04 3.25 -2.00
N VAL A 206 9.35 2.14 -2.27
CA VAL A 206 9.90 0.80 -2.03
C VAL A 206 11.24 0.58 -2.77
N PRO A 207 11.41 0.95 -4.06
CA PRO A 207 12.70 0.81 -4.73
C PRO A 207 13.84 1.60 -4.03
N ALA A 208 13.52 2.76 -3.47
CA ALA A 208 14.51 3.60 -2.78
C ALA A 208 14.92 3.01 -1.42
N PHE A 209 13.97 2.42 -0.68
CA PHE A 209 14.28 1.67 0.54
C PHE A 209 15.04 0.38 0.28
N GLU A 210 14.69 -0.37 -0.78
CA GLU A 210 15.44 -1.56 -1.21
C GLU A 210 16.90 -1.18 -1.57
N ALA A 211 17.10 -0.08 -2.32
CA ALA A 211 18.43 0.44 -2.62
C ALA A 211 19.18 0.92 -1.36
N LEU A 212 18.48 1.50 -0.38
CA LEU A 212 19.05 1.87 0.92
C LEU A 212 19.51 0.63 1.71
N PHE A 213 18.73 -0.45 1.73
CA PHE A 213 19.12 -1.70 2.38
C PHE A 213 20.40 -2.29 1.77
N GLU A 214 20.52 -2.26 0.44
CA GLU A 214 21.74 -2.69 -0.26
C GLU A 214 22.96 -1.81 0.10
N ARG A 215 22.79 -0.48 0.11
CA ARG A 215 23.84 0.47 0.52
C ARG A 215 24.32 0.27 1.95
N GLU A 216 23.43 -0.11 2.86
CA GLU A 216 23.77 -0.44 4.24
C GLU A 216 24.35 -1.87 4.40
N GLY A 217 24.67 -2.54 3.29
CA GLY A 217 25.33 -3.84 3.28
C GLY A 217 24.40 -5.00 3.65
N ARG A 218 23.09 -4.85 3.42
CA ARG A 218 22.05 -5.81 3.82
C ARG A 218 22.03 -6.08 5.33
N ASP A 219 22.52 -5.14 6.13
CA ASP A 219 22.50 -5.21 7.58
C ASP A 219 21.26 -4.49 8.13
N PHE A 220 20.36 -5.25 8.76
CA PHE A 220 19.12 -4.69 9.31
C PHE A 220 19.34 -3.66 10.42
N LYS A 221 20.40 -3.79 11.24
CA LYS A 221 20.65 -2.81 12.31
C LYS A 221 21.05 -1.46 11.72
N ARG A 222 21.95 -1.47 10.74
CA ARG A 222 22.38 -0.27 10.01
C ARG A 222 21.23 0.34 9.22
N PHE A 223 20.50 -0.49 8.48
CA PHE A 223 19.33 -0.07 7.72
C PHE A 223 18.27 0.60 8.62
N TYR A 224 17.92 -0.01 9.76
CA TYR A 224 16.94 0.56 10.68
C TYR A 224 17.44 1.85 11.34
N ALA A 225 18.72 1.94 11.68
CA ALA A 225 19.30 3.18 12.20
C ALA A 225 19.18 4.32 11.18
N GLU A 226 19.47 4.05 9.91
CA GLU A 226 19.37 5.06 8.86
C GLU A 226 17.91 5.44 8.55
N VAL A 227 16.99 4.48 8.49
CA VAL A 227 15.56 4.79 8.29
C VAL A 227 15.00 5.62 9.45
N LYS A 228 15.39 5.35 10.70
CA LYS A 228 15.00 6.16 11.86
C LYS A 228 15.51 7.59 11.73
N ARG A 229 16.79 7.77 11.37
CA ARG A 229 17.38 9.08 11.10
C ARG A 229 16.61 9.83 10.00
N LEU A 230 16.23 9.15 8.93
CA LEU A 230 15.42 9.73 7.84
C LEU A 230 14.01 10.12 8.31
N ALA A 231 13.38 9.31 9.18
CA ALA A 231 12.05 9.59 9.72
C ALA A 231 12.01 10.91 10.52
N ASP A 232 13.10 11.28 11.18
CA ASP A 232 13.22 12.52 11.96
C ASP A 232 13.46 13.77 11.10
N LEU A 233 13.85 13.62 9.82
CA LEU A 233 14.07 14.75 8.92
C LEU A 233 12.75 15.41 8.47
N PRO A 234 12.76 16.71 8.12
CA PRO A 234 11.68 17.33 7.37
C PRO A 234 11.40 16.56 6.07
N LYS A 235 10.13 16.50 5.65
CA LYS A 235 9.68 15.66 4.52
C LYS A 235 10.51 15.85 3.24
N ALA A 236 10.83 17.09 2.88
CA ALA A 236 11.62 17.39 1.68
C ALA A 236 13.05 16.84 1.78
N GLU A 237 13.72 17.07 2.91
CA GLU A 237 15.08 16.56 3.19
C GLU A 237 15.10 15.03 3.26
N ARG A 238 14.08 14.42 3.88
CA ARG A 238 13.88 12.97 3.92
C ARG A 238 13.82 12.36 2.52
N ARG A 239 13.04 12.96 1.61
CA ARG A 239 12.89 12.48 0.23
C ARG A 239 14.20 12.59 -0.54
N ALA A 240 14.87 13.74 -0.43
CA ALA A 240 16.18 13.95 -1.03
C ALA A 240 17.22 12.95 -0.52
N ALA A 241 17.29 12.74 0.81
CA ALA A 241 18.25 11.83 1.42
C ALA A 241 17.99 10.34 1.13
N LEU A 242 16.72 9.96 0.95
CA LEU A 242 16.35 8.62 0.50
C LEU A 242 16.72 8.38 -0.98
N GLY A 243 17.05 9.43 -1.73
CA GLY A 243 17.34 9.36 -3.16
C GLY A 243 16.09 9.20 -4.02
N ALA A 244 14.93 9.61 -3.48
CA ALA A 244 13.68 9.63 -4.22
C ALA A 244 13.52 10.98 -4.92
N SER A 245 13.54 10.99 -6.25
CA SER A 245 13.17 12.16 -7.04
C SER A 245 11.73 12.56 -6.67
N GLY A 246 11.52 13.82 -6.25
CA GLY A 246 10.22 14.31 -5.81
C GLY A 246 9.15 14.10 -6.90
N GLY A 247 8.17 13.27 -6.59
CA GLY A 247 6.85 13.38 -7.20
C GLY A 247 6.07 14.41 -6.38
N ASP A 248 5.94 15.61 -6.93
CA ASP A 248 4.97 16.60 -6.46
C ASP A 248 3.54 16.15 -6.78
#